data_AF-A0A948DBK3-F1
#
_entry.id   AF-A0A948DBK3-F1
#
_cell.length_a   1.000
_cell.length_b   1.000
_cell.length_c   1.000
_cell.angle_alpha   90.00
_cell.angle_beta   90.00
_cell.angle_gamma   90.00
#
_symmetry.space_group_name_H-M   'P 1'
#
loop_
_entity.id
_entity.type
_entity.pdbx_description
1 polymer ?
#
loop_
_entity_poly.entity_id
_entity_poly.type
_entity_poly.pdbx_seq_one_letter_code
_entity_poly.pdbx_strand_id
1 'polypeptide(L)'
;MGAVQEIDETAGGIELGPDVCRCPRCGSADLVSSDKGATSCPACGTPVAAVDGVLECFPGSDTQRRYWDSHFQSADLSRLVLALEAGFANRRLILAHYPVARAMENLGRTLDSSIELGCGSGAFSLVLKRMGYVRRVTLVDYSRASLAAARALFDRFSETAELVHATLDGLPFAGASFDLALSGGVIEHYRSRPERLACLEAHLDAAPLAFVQAPVSSPFYWFSRLVYTAIKRGWPYGYERPVTMSELNALAGLAGATILRRDHQYFSSFPMFTRFHRLPHPGWYTWPLQNEIAVLARRGPERVA
;
A
#
# COMPACT_ATOMS: atom_id res chain seq x y z
N MET A 1 44.68 9.19 8.57
CA MET A 1 43.94 8.42 9.58
C MET A 1 42.76 9.28 10.02
N GLY A 2 41.68 9.25 9.23
CA GLY A 2 40.44 9.94 9.56
C GLY A 2 39.52 8.95 10.26
N ALA A 3 39.02 9.34 11.43
CA ALA A 3 38.14 8.53 12.26
C ALA A 3 36.91 8.08 11.46
N VAL A 4 36.72 6.77 11.39
CA VAL A 4 35.45 6.14 10.99
C VAL A 4 34.47 6.48 12.11
N GLN A 5 33.48 7.33 11.83
CA GLN A 5 32.34 7.49 12.73
C GLN A 5 31.65 6.14 12.83
N GLU A 6 31.62 5.59 14.05
CA GLU A 6 30.78 4.46 14.41
C GLU A 6 29.35 4.77 13.99
N ILE A 7 28.84 3.93 13.09
CA ILE A 7 27.44 3.90 12.71
C ILE A 7 26.72 3.29 13.92
N ASP A 8 25.94 4.10 14.62
CA ASP A 8 25.12 3.67 15.74
C ASP A 8 24.10 2.62 15.25
N GLU A 9 24.34 1.35 15.56
CA GLU A 9 23.50 0.19 15.19
C GLU A 9 22.10 0.22 15.85
N THR A 10 21.75 1.29 16.58
CA THR A 10 20.45 1.42 17.28
C THR A 10 19.36 2.16 16.50
N ALA A 11 19.63 2.68 15.30
CA ALA A 11 18.66 3.47 14.52
C ALA A 11 17.54 2.66 13.81
N GLY A 12 17.40 1.36 14.10
CA GLY A 12 16.46 0.44 13.43
C GLY A 12 15.33 -0.09 14.32
N GLY A 13 14.97 0.62 15.39
CA GLY A 13 13.86 0.24 16.27
C GLY A 13 12.50 0.42 15.58
N ILE A 14 11.66 -0.61 15.64
CA ILE A 14 10.24 -0.48 15.26
C ILE A 14 9.56 0.38 16.32
N GLU A 15 9.05 1.56 15.94
CA GLU A 15 8.36 2.49 16.86
C GLU A 15 6.89 2.12 17.12
N LEU A 16 6.39 1.03 16.51
CA LEU A 16 5.06 0.48 16.81
C LEU A 16 5.01 0.05 18.28
N GLY A 17 4.36 0.86 19.11
CA GLY A 17 4.16 0.56 20.52
C GLY A 17 3.27 -0.68 20.74
N PRO A 18 3.32 -1.28 21.95
CA PRO A 18 2.48 -2.42 22.32
C PRO A 18 0.98 -2.11 22.22
N ASP A 19 0.59 -0.84 22.29
CA ASP A 19 -0.82 -0.40 22.18
C ASP A 19 -1.38 -0.54 20.76
N VAL A 20 -0.52 -0.57 19.75
CA VAL A 20 -0.90 -0.72 18.34
C VAL A 20 -0.82 -2.19 17.92
N CYS A 21 0.20 -2.93 18.38
CA CYS A 21 0.44 -4.30 17.97
C CYS A 21 -0.43 -5.32 18.72
N ARG A 22 -0.92 -6.34 18.00
CA ARG A 22 -1.56 -7.54 18.54
C ARG A 22 -0.71 -8.76 18.26
N CYS A 23 -0.87 -9.79 19.08
CA CYS A 23 -0.22 -11.07 18.85
C CYS A 23 -0.67 -11.66 17.49
N PRO A 24 0.27 -11.96 16.57
CA PRO A 24 -0.07 -12.49 15.25
C PRO A 24 -0.68 -13.90 15.30
N ARG A 25 -0.55 -14.62 16.43
CA ARG A 25 -1.08 -15.97 16.59
C ARG A 25 -2.46 -16.00 17.24
N CYS A 26 -2.70 -15.21 18.28
CA CYS A 26 -3.93 -15.29 19.07
C CYS A 26 -4.69 -13.96 19.21
N GLY A 27 -4.20 -12.87 18.61
CA GLY A 27 -4.86 -11.56 18.62
C GLY A 27 -4.83 -10.81 19.96
N SER A 28 -4.17 -11.36 21.00
CA SER A 28 -4.04 -10.71 22.31
C SER A 28 -3.31 -9.36 22.16
N ALA A 29 -3.82 -8.33 22.85
CA ALA A 29 -3.20 -7.01 22.94
C ALA A 29 -2.12 -6.94 24.03
N ASP A 30 -1.99 -7.97 24.87
CA ASP A 30 -1.16 -7.94 26.07
C ASP A 30 0.30 -8.28 25.73
N LEU A 31 0.87 -7.63 24.72
CA LEU A 31 2.24 -7.86 24.32
C LEU A 31 3.20 -7.32 25.40
N VAL A 32 4.06 -8.19 25.94
CA VAL A 32 5.00 -7.83 27.00
C VAL A 32 6.40 -7.70 26.40
N SER A 33 6.98 -6.51 26.53
CA SER A 33 8.38 -6.26 26.17
C SER A 33 9.30 -6.68 27.32
N SER A 34 10.35 -7.43 27.00
CA SER A 34 11.45 -7.69 27.93
C SER A 34 12.44 -6.53 27.94
N ASP A 35 13.26 -6.43 28.99
CA ASP A 35 14.35 -5.43 29.14
C ASP A 35 15.38 -5.46 27.99
N LYS A 36 15.33 -6.48 27.12
CA LYS A 36 16.19 -6.65 25.94
C LYS A 36 15.49 -6.32 24.61
N GLY A 37 14.31 -5.73 24.63
CA GLY A 37 13.57 -5.32 23.42
C GLY A 37 12.82 -6.44 22.70
N ALA A 38 12.86 -7.68 23.20
CA ALA A 38 12.05 -8.78 22.65
C ALA A 38 10.64 -8.71 23.25
N THR A 39 9.63 -8.61 22.39
CA THR A 39 8.22 -8.61 22.77
C THR A 39 7.64 -10.02 22.65
N SER A 40 6.80 -10.45 23.59
CA SER A 40 6.16 -11.77 23.53
C SER A 40 4.72 -11.70 24.01
N CYS A 41 3.89 -12.60 23.48
CA CYS A 41 2.50 -12.72 23.91
C CYS A 41 2.40 -13.67 25.12
N PRO A 42 1.95 -13.21 26.30
CA PRO A 42 1.80 -14.05 27.49
C PRO A 42 0.68 -15.09 27.32
N ALA A 43 -0.33 -14.81 26.49
CA ALA A 43 -1.47 -15.72 26.29
C ALA A 43 -1.11 -16.99 25.51
N CYS A 44 -0.18 -16.91 24.55
CA CYS A 44 0.17 -18.06 23.70
C CYS A 44 1.67 -18.32 23.53
N GLY A 45 2.51 -17.52 24.20
CA GLY A 45 3.97 -17.62 24.16
C GLY A 45 4.62 -17.19 22.84
N THR A 46 3.86 -16.63 21.89
CA THR A 46 4.40 -16.28 20.56
C THR A 46 5.39 -15.12 20.70
N PRO A 47 6.64 -15.27 20.26
CA PRO A 47 7.57 -14.16 20.18
C PRO A 47 7.11 -13.21 19.06
N VAL A 48 7.08 -11.93 19.38
CA VAL A 48 6.87 -10.82 18.44
C VAL A 48 8.20 -10.10 18.36
N ALA A 49 9.01 -10.46 17.36
CA ALA A 49 10.37 -9.97 17.23
C ALA A 49 10.55 -9.27 15.89
N ALA A 50 11.40 -8.24 15.90
CA ALA A 50 11.95 -7.67 14.70
C ALA A 50 13.08 -8.58 14.19
N VAL A 51 13.03 -9.02 12.94
CA VAL A 51 14.16 -9.65 12.24
C VAL A 51 14.62 -8.68 11.17
N ASP A 52 15.88 -8.24 11.27
CA ASP A 52 16.48 -7.23 10.37
C ASP A 52 15.62 -5.94 10.25
N GLY A 53 15.05 -5.48 11.38
CA GLY A 53 14.16 -4.32 11.42
C GLY A 53 12.81 -4.53 10.72
N VAL A 54 12.35 -5.78 10.56
CA VAL A 54 11.00 -6.15 10.09
C VAL A 54 10.24 -6.85 11.20
N LEU A 55 9.03 -6.40 11.51
CA LEU A 55 8.14 -7.10 12.44
C LEU A 55 7.64 -8.40 11.81
N GLU A 56 7.96 -9.54 12.41
CA GLU A 56 7.54 -10.84 11.89
C GLU A 56 6.19 -11.28 12.47
N CYS A 57 5.16 -11.20 11.64
CA CYS A 57 3.77 -11.52 12.01
C CYS A 57 3.11 -12.54 11.09
N PHE A 58 3.91 -13.24 10.30
CA PHE A 58 3.43 -14.06 9.21
C PHE A 58 3.22 -15.54 9.61
N PRO A 59 2.03 -16.13 9.37
CA PRO A 59 1.71 -17.47 9.88
C PRO A 59 2.29 -18.65 9.08
N GLY A 60 3.15 -18.42 8.08
CA GLY A 60 4.03 -19.46 7.54
C GLY A 60 3.55 -20.32 6.35
N SER A 61 2.33 -20.17 5.80
CA SER A 61 2.01 -20.80 4.50
C SER A 61 1.04 -20.00 3.60
N ASP A 62 1.48 -19.69 2.38
CA ASP A 62 0.69 -19.07 1.30
C ASP A 62 1.46 -19.31 0.00
N THR A 63 0.80 -19.99 -0.93
CA THR A 63 1.36 -20.38 -2.22
C THR A 63 1.53 -19.19 -3.18
N GLN A 64 0.82 -18.08 -2.94
CA GLN A 64 0.94 -16.85 -3.74
C GLN A 64 2.28 -16.13 -3.52
N ARG A 65 2.98 -16.40 -2.40
CA ARG A 65 4.30 -15.84 -2.06
C ARG A 65 5.32 -15.96 -3.19
N ARG A 66 5.42 -17.15 -3.79
CA ARG A 66 6.53 -17.47 -4.72
C ARG A 66 6.59 -16.52 -5.91
N TYR A 67 5.44 -16.06 -6.38
CA TYR A 67 5.39 -15.17 -7.52
C TYR A 67 5.96 -13.80 -7.16
N TRP A 68 5.46 -13.18 -6.09
CA TRP A 68 5.86 -11.83 -5.69
C TRP A 68 7.26 -11.78 -5.07
N ASP A 69 7.65 -12.82 -4.33
CA ASP A 69 9.05 -12.98 -3.89
C ASP A 69 9.99 -12.97 -5.10
N SER A 70 9.71 -13.76 -6.14
CA SER A 70 10.52 -13.79 -7.36
C SER A 70 10.48 -12.47 -8.13
N HIS A 71 9.30 -11.85 -8.23
CA HIS A 71 9.11 -10.56 -8.87
C HIS A 71 9.96 -9.47 -8.21
N PHE A 72 9.93 -9.37 -6.88
CA PHE A 72 10.67 -8.34 -6.14
C PHE A 72 12.15 -8.66 -5.95
N GLN A 73 12.54 -9.94 -5.89
CA GLN A 73 13.96 -10.34 -5.92
C GLN A 73 14.69 -9.86 -7.17
N SER A 74 13.95 -9.73 -8.28
CA SER A 74 14.49 -9.28 -9.57
C SER A 74 14.09 -7.84 -9.92
N ALA A 75 13.45 -7.12 -9.00
CA ALA A 75 12.95 -5.77 -9.28
C ALA A 75 14.10 -4.75 -9.36
N ASP A 76 14.23 -4.12 -10.53
CA ASP A 76 15.06 -2.94 -10.71
C ASP A 76 14.26 -1.67 -10.36
N LEU A 77 14.59 -1.07 -9.21
CA LEU A 77 13.94 0.16 -8.73
C LEU A 77 14.42 1.42 -9.46
N SER A 78 15.44 1.37 -10.32
CA SER A 78 16.06 2.56 -10.92
C SER A 78 15.07 3.44 -11.66
N ARG A 79 14.12 2.85 -12.40
CA ARG A 79 13.08 3.60 -13.11
C ARG A 79 12.09 4.26 -12.16
N LEU A 80 11.72 3.58 -11.07
CA LEU A 80 10.84 4.12 -10.05
C LEU A 80 11.52 5.27 -9.32
N VAL A 81 12.78 5.10 -8.91
CA VAL A 81 13.59 6.15 -8.29
C VAL A 81 13.67 7.38 -9.19
N LEU A 82 14.00 7.21 -10.47
CA LEU A 82 14.06 8.32 -11.43
C LEU A 82 12.70 9.04 -11.57
N ALA A 83 11.61 8.28 -11.64
CA ALA A 83 10.26 8.84 -11.73
C ALA A 83 9.87 9.62 -10.46
N LEU A 84 10.23 9.10 -9.28
CA LEU A 84 9.99 9.76 -8.00
C LEU A 84 10.84 11.01 -7.82
N GLU A 85 12.12 11.00 -8.20
CA GLU A 85 13.00 12.17 -8.18
C GLU A 85 12.45 13.29 -9.07
N ALA A 86 12.09 12.96 -10.31
CA ALA A 86 11.43 13.90 -11.21
C ALA A 86 10.07 14.38 -10.66
N GLY A 87 9.34 13.48 -10.01
CA GLY A 87 8.08 13.77 -9.33
C GLY A 87 8.25 14.77 -8.19
N PHE A 88 9.19 14.55 -7.27
CA PHE A 88 9.42 15.44 -6.14
C PHE A 88 9.94 16.82 -6.57
N ALA A 89 10.66 16.90 -7.69
CA ALA A 89 11.02 18.18 -8.31
C ALA A 89 9.81 18.90 -8.95
N ASN A 90 8.73 18.18 -9.25
CA ASN A 90 7.54 18.73 -9.87
C ASN A 90 6.26 18.12 -9.27
N ARG A 91 5.75 18.76 -8.23
CA ARG A 91 4.53 18.38 -7.50
C ARG A 91 3.35 17.98 -8.41
N ARG A 92 3.16 18.62 -9.57
CA ARG A 92 2.08 18.28 -10.49
C ARG A 92 2.21 16.85 -11.04
N LEU A 93 3.44 16.37 -11.24
CA LEU A 93 3.69 15.00 -11.65
C LEU A 93 3.33 14.01 -10.54
N ILE A 94 3.67 14.32 -9.29
CA ILE A 94 3.26 13.49 -8.13
C ILE A 94 1.74 13.40 -8.06
N LEU A 95 1.03 14.53 -8.09
CA LEU A 95 -0.44 14.54 -8.02
C LEU A 95 -1.12 13.86 -9.20
N ALA A 96 -0.46 13.80 -10.36
CA ALA A 96 -0.96 13.08 -11.54
C ALA A 96 -0.74 11.56 -11.44
N HIS A 97 0.36 11.11 -10.83
CA HIS A 97 0.73 9.69 -10.75
C HIS A 97 0.28 9.01 -9.46
N TYR A 98 0.07 9.77 -8.38
CA TYR A 98 -0.32 9.28 -7.07
C TYR A 98 -1.64 9.94 -6.65
N PRO A 99 -2.80 9.41 -7.07
CA PRO A 99 -4.11 9.91 -6.66
C PRO A 99 -4.27 9.99 -5.14
N VAL A 100 -3.57 9.16 -4.38
CA VAL A 100 -3.55 9.26 -2.91
C VAL A 100 -3.00 10.60 -2.43
N ALA A 101 -1.95 11.13 -3.07
CA ALA A 101 -1.39 12.44 -2.75
C ALA A 101 -2.38 13.56 -3.04
N ARG A 102 -3.14 13.45 -4.13
CA ARG A 102 -4.23 14.39 -4.45
C ARG A 102 -5.39 14.26 -3.47
N ALA A 103 -5.74 13.05 -3.04
CA ALA A 103 -6.77 12.84 -2.04
C ALA A 103 -6.39 13.50 -0.70
N MET A 104 -5.12 13.35 -0.28
CA MET A 104 -4.60 13.99 0.94
C MET A 104 -4.49 15.51 0.81
N GLU A 105 -4.10 16.04 -0.37
CA GLU A 105 -4.08 17.49 -0.61
C GLU A 105 -5.47 18.10 -0.40
N ASN A 106 -6.51 17.44 -0.91
CA ASN A 106 -7.90 17.88 -0.75
C ASN A 106 -8.41 17.72 0.69
N LEU A 107 -7.87 16.78 1.47
CA LEU A 107 -8.20 16.64 2.89
C LEU A 107 -7.69 17.85 3.70
N GLY A 108 -6.63 18.52 3.22
CA GLY A 108 -6.17 19.81 3.75
C GLY A 108 -5.55 19.73 5.15
N ARG A 109 -5.17 18.55 5.62
CA ARG A 109 -4.48 18.33 6.90
C ARG A 109 -3.45 17.22 6.79
N THR A 110 -2.41 17.29 7.61
CA THR A 110 -1.45 16.20 7.82
C THR A 110 -2.05 15.16 8.76
N LEU A 111 -1.83 13.89 8.46
CA LEU A 111 -2.17 12.75 9.32
C LEU A 111 -0.95 12.31 10.13
N ASP A 112 -1.18 11.72 11.29
CA ASP A 112 -0.10 11.26 12.16
C ASP A 112 0.45 9.92 11.68
N SER A 113 -0.41 8.99 11.26
CA SER A 113 0.03 7.66 10.82
C SER A 113 -0.75 7.10 9.64
N SER A 114 -0.06 6.34 8.77
CA SER A 114 -0.69 5.53 7.74
C SER A 114 -0.12 4.12 7.66
N ILE A 115 -0.92 3.18 7.19
CA ILE A 115 -0.54 1.80 6.92
C ILE A 115 -0.78 1.45 5.45
N GLU A 116 0.24 0.97 4.76
CA GLU A 116 0.14 0.49 3.38
C GLU A 116 0.07 -1.04 3.35
N LEU A 117 -1.07 -1.58 2.91
CA LEU A 117 -1.34 -3.01 2.86
C LEU A 117 -0.97 -3.56 1.48
N GLY A 118 -0.05 -4.52 1.43
CA GLY A 118 0.54 -5.01 0.18
C GLY A 118 1.45 -3.94 -0.46
N CYS A 119 2.42 -3.45 0.30
CA CYS A 119 3.14 -2.23 -0.05
C CYS A 119 4.00 -2.32 -1.32
N GLY A 120 4.40 -3.51 -1.75
CA GLY A 120 5.37 -3.61 -2.83
C GLY A 120 6.65 -2.82 -2.48
N SER A 121 7.06 -1.95 -3.39
CA SER A 121 8.15 -0.99 -3.17
C SER A 121 7.89 0.11 -2.13
N GLY A 122 6.67 0.28 -1.61
CA GLY A 122 6.31 1.33 -0.64
C GLY A 122 6.22 2.75 -1.23
N ALA A 123 6.13 2.87 -2.56
CA ALA A 123 6.17 4.16 -3.25
C ALA A 123 5.03 5.11 -2.84
N PHE A 124 3.84 4.59 -2.54
CA PHE A 124 2.70 5.42 -2.15
C PHE A 124 2.95 6.08 -0.79
N SER A 125 3.34 5.29 0.21
CA SER A 125 3.71 5.80 1.53
C SER A 125 4.92 6.74 1.50
N LEU A 126 5.93 6.44 0.69
CA LEU A 126 7.07 7.35 0.51
C LEU A 126 6.62 8.71 0.00
N VAL A 127 5.75 8.74 -1.02
CA VAL A 127 5.18 9.98 -1.55
C VAL A 127 4.41 10.74 -0.48
N LEU A 128 3.56 10.06 0.31
CA LEU A 128 2.80 10.70 1.38
C LEU A 128 3.70 11.30 2.45
N LYS A 129 4.73 10.58 2.88
CA LYS A 129 5.70 11.02 3.88
C LYS A 129 6.52 12.21 3.37
N ARG A 130 7.15 12.08 2.20
CA ARG A 130 7.96 13.13 1.55
C ARG A 130 7.19 14.40 1.26
N MET A 131 5.89 14.29 0.96
CA MET A 131 5.03 15.45 0.71
C MET A 131 4.44 16.06 1.99
N GLY A 132 4.73 15.51 3.17
CA GLY A 132 4.26 16.01 4.45
C GLY A 132 2.78 15.73 4.75
N TYR A 133 2.17 14.78 4.03
CA TYR A 133 0.77 14.40 4.25
C TYR A 133 0.61 13.42 5.41
N VAL A 134 1.65 12.62 5.69
CA VAL A 134 1.66 11.66 6.79
C VAL A 134 3.00 11.72 7.51
N ARG A 135 3.00 11.69 8.85
CA ARG A 135 4.24 11.73 9.65
C ARG A 135 4.94 10.38 9.75
N ARG A 136 4.18 9.33 10.10
CA ARG A 136 4.66 7.95 10.26
C ARG A 136 3.99 7.01 9.27
N VAL A 137 4.78 6.13 8.66
CA VAL A 137 4.26 5.17 7.68
C VAL A 137 4.69 3.75 8.08
N THR A 138 3.74 2.84 8.03
CA THR A 138 3.92 1.42 8.27
C THR A 138 3.64 0.66 6.97
N LEU A 139 4.57 -0.17 6.53
CA LEU A 139 4.49 -0.91 5.29
C LEU A 139 4.30 -2.39 5.59
N VAL A 140 3.21 -2.96 5.08
CA VAL A 140 2.87 -4.37 5.27
C VAL A 140 2.97 -5.10 3.95
N ASP A 141 3.71 -6.20 3.93
CA ASP A 141 3.73 -7.12 2.79
C ASP A 141 4.02 -8.54 3.29
N TYR A 142 3.51 -9.54 2.58
CA TYR A 142 3.84 -10.94 2.84
C TYR A 142 5.13 -11.38 2.15
N SER A 143 5.66 -10.58 1.22
CA SER A 143 6.90 -10.84 0.53
C SER A 143 8.04 -10.12 1.23
N ARG A 144 9.00 -10.88 1.76
CA ARG A 144 10.24 -10.29 2.32
C ARG A 144 11.05 -9.55 1.27
N ALA A 145 11.02 -10.01 0.02
CA ALA A 145 11.70 -9.32 -1.08
C ALA A 145 11.07 -7.95 -1.36
N SER A 146 9.75 -7.86 -1.28
CA SER A 146 9.00 -6.60 -1.35
C SER A 146 9.42 -5.63 -0.23
N LEU A 147 9.45 -6.10 1.02
CA LEU A 147 9.90 -5.29 2.17
C LEU A 147 11.36 -4.85 2.05
N ALA A 148 12.25 -5.70 1.52
CA ALA A 148 13.63 -5.30 1.24
C ALA A 148 13.71 -4.21 0.15
N ALA A 149 12.90 -4.33 -0.91
CA ALA A 149 12.80 -3.29 -1.94
C ALA A 149 12.24 -1.97 -1.36
N ALA A 150 11.25 -2.04 -0.48
CA ALA A 150 10.71 -0.89 0.23
C ALA A 150 11.76 -0.21 1.11
N ARG A 151 12.52 -0.98 1.90
CA ARG A 151 13.65 -0.47 2.68
C ARG A 151 14.62 0.31 1.79
N ALA A 152 15.09 -0.33 0.70
CA ALA A 152 16.05 0.28 -0.21
C ALA A 152 15.51 1.57 -0.85
N LEU A 153 14.21 1.63 -1.16
CA LEU A 153 13.58 2.83 -1.66
C LEU A 153 13.56 3.94 -0.60
N PHE A 154 13.17 3.63 0.63
CA PHE A 154 13.14 4.61 1.72
C PHE A 154 14.55 5.14 2.06
N ASP A 155 15.56 4.26 2.11
CA ASP A 155 16.95 4.63 2.32
C ASP A 155 17.47 5.55 1.20
N ARG A 156 17.13 5.25 -0.06
CA ARG A 156 17.48 6.09 -1.23
C ARG A 156 16.99 7.52 -1.09
N PHE A 157 15.83 7.69 -0.45
CA PHE A 157 15.23 8.98 -0.17
C PHE A 157 15.42 9.39 1.30
N SER A 158 16.38 8.83 2.05
CA SER A 158 16.66 9.25 3.44
C SER A 158 15.40 9.39 4.32
N GLU A 159 14.42 8.53 4.09
CA GLU A 159 13.17 8.46 4.85
C GLU A 159 13.14 7.17 5.67
N THR A 160 12.29 7.14 6.69
CA THR A 160 12.07 5.96 7.53
C THR A 160 10.65 5.42 7.42
N ALA A 161 10.52 4.09 7.51
CA ALA A 161 9.27 3.37 7.57
C ALA A 161 9.38 2.18 8.53
N GLU A 162 8.28 1.85 9.17
CA GLU A 162 8.14 0.60 9.91
C GLU A 162 7.76 -0.50 8.93
N LEU A 163 8.48 -1.62 8.94
CA LEU A 163 8.22 -2.74 8.04
C LEU A 163 7.61 -3.90 8.80
N VAL A 164 6.56 -4.49 8.24
CA VAL A 164 5.81 -5.57 8.88
C VAL A 164 5.57 -6.68 7.87
N HIS A 165 6.09 -7.85 8.19
CA HIS A 165 5.90 -9.07 7.41
C HIS A 165 4.63 -9.78 7.89
N ALA A 166 3.52 -9.56 7.17
CA ALA A 166 2.22 -10.09 7.51
C ALA A 166 1.32 -10.26 6.26
N THR A 167 0.26 -11.04 6.41
CA THR A 167 -0.85 -11.10 5.44
C THR A 167 -1.98 -10.16 5.85
N LEU A 168 -2.83 -9.79 4.88
CA LEU A 168 -4.00 -8.93 5.12
C LEU A 168 -5.10 -9.61 5.96
N ASP A 169 -5.18 -10.95 5.96
CA ASP A 169 -6.12 -11.73 6.77
C ASP A 169 -5.66 -11.92 8.23
N GLY A 170 -4.44 -11.51 8.55
CA GLY A 170 -3.82 -11.69 9.88
C GLY A 170 -3.06 -10.44 10.33
N LEU A 171 -3.62 -9.25 10.13
CA LEU A 171 -2.96 -8.01 10.51
C LEU A 171 -2.75 -7.93 12.04
N PRO A 172 -1.51 -7.74 12.51
CA PRO A 172 -1.17 -7.76 13.92
C PRO A 172 -1.45 -6.39 14.58
N PHE A 173 -2.61 -5.78 14.34
CA PHE A 173 -2.91 -4.43 14.82
C PHE A 173 -4.25 -4.33 15.54
N ALA A 174 -4.34 -3.40 16.48
CA ALA A 174 -5.62 -2.97 17.01
C ALA A 174 -6.46 -2.28 15.92
N GLY A 175 -7.78 -2.46 16.00
CA GLY A 175 -8.68 -1.78 15.07
C GLY A 175 -8.54 -0.26 15.20
N ALA A 176 -8.60 0.45 14.07
CA ALA A 176 -8.45 1.89 13.95
C ALA A 176 -7.16 2.46 14.59
N SER A 177 -6.05 1.72 14.52
CA SER A 177 -4.74 2.17 15.03
C SER A 177 -4.05 3.22 14.15
N PHE A 178 -4.51 3.40 12.91
CA PHE A 178 -3.94 4.32 11.94
C PHE A 178 -4.97 5.35 11.50
N ASP A 179 -4.54 6.54 11.04
CA ASP A 179 -5.46 7.53 10.47
C ASP A 179 -5.92 7.14 9.05
N LEU A 180 -5.03 6.49 8.29
CA LEU A 180 -5.23 6.10 6.89
C LEU A 180 -4.66 4.70 6.63
N ALA A 181 -5.49 3.82 6.07
CA ALA A 181 -5.04 2.58 5.44
C ALA A 181 -5.08 2.76 3.92
N LEU A 182 -4.04 2.34 3.22
CA LEU A 182 -3.94 2.48 1.78
C LEU A 182 -3.41 1.22 1.07
N SER A 183 -3.84 1.03 -0.17
CA SER A 183 -3.18 0.12 -1.11
C SER A 183 -3.32 0.62 -2.54
N GLY A 184 -2.33 0.30 -3.36
CA GLY A 184 -2.39 0.43 -4.81
C GLY A 184 -1.84 -0.85 -5.43
N GLY A 185 -2.62 -1.51 -6.29
CA GLY A 185 -2.10 -2.73 -6.93
C GLY A 185 -2.38 -4.04 -6.18
N VAL A 186 -3.45 -4.14 -5.38
CA VAL A 186 -3.66 -5.27 -4.43
C VAL A 186 -4.98 -6.01 -4.66
N ILE A 187 -6.11 -5.30 -4.62
CA ILE A 187 -7.45 -5.91 -4.65
C ILE A 187 -7.71 -6.72 -5.94
N GLU A 188 -7.04 -6.38 -7.04
CA GLU A 188 -7.08 -7.05 -8.33
C GLU A 188 -6.51 -8.48 -8.33
N HIS A 189 -5.66 -8.81 -7.36
CA HIS A 189 -5.01 -10.12 -7.24
C HIS A 189 -5.89 -11.15 -6.52
N TYR A 190 -6.95 -10.69 -5.86
CA TYR A 190 -7.97 -11.56 -5.28
C TYR A 190 -8.98 -12.03 -6.33
N ARG A 191 -9.30 -13.32 -6.29
CA ARG A 191 -10.10 -14.01 -7.29
C ARG A 191 -11.58 -13.89 -6.99
N SER A 192 -11.94 -14.14 -5.73
CA SER A 192 -13.33 -14.20 -5.29
C SER A 192 -13.82 -12.86 -4.75
N ARG A 193 -15.13 -12.62 -4.81
CA ARG A 193 -15.74 -11.42 -4.21
C ARG A 193 -15.56 -11.38 -2.69
N PRO A 194 -15.70 -12.49 -1.93
CA PRO A 194 -15.39 -12.51 -0.51
C PRO A 194 -13.94 -12.12 -0.18
N GLU A 195 -12.96 -12.58 -0.94
CA GLU A 195 -11.56 -12.18 -0.75
C GLU A 195 -11.36 -10.67 -0.97
N ARG A 196 -11.98 -10.11 -2.02
CA ARG A 196 -11.93 -8.66 -2.29
C ARG A 196 -12.63 -7.84 -1.21
N LEU A 197 -13.72 -8.36 -0.65
CA LEU A 197 -14.40 -7.75 0.49
C LEU A 197 -13.50 -7.75 1.72
N ALA A 198 -12.91 -8.91 2.06
CA ALA A 198 -11.96 -9.03 3.17
C ALA A 198 -10.75 -8.09 3.00
N CYS A 199 -10.24 -7.93 1.78
CA CYS A 199 -9.21 -6.95 1.48
C CYS A 199 -9.65 -5.51 1.83
N LEU A 200 -10.86 -5.10 1.45
CA LEU A 200 -11.39 -3.77 1.78
C LEU A 200 -11.67 -3.62 3.29
N GLU A 201 -12.20 -4.66 3.92
CA GLU A 201 -12.47 -4.69 5.36
C GLU A 201 -11.17 -4.56 6.16
N ALA A 202 -10.09 -5.23 5.77
CA ALA A 202 -8.78 -5.08 6.39
C ALA A 202 -8.28 -3.62 6.40
N HIS A 203 -8.55 -2.85 5.33
CA HIS A 203 -8.22 -1.41 5.32
C HIS A 203 -9.09 -0.63 6.32
N LEU A 204 -10.40 -0.88 6.30
CA LEU A 204 -11.37 -0.19 7.16
C LEU A 204 -11.25 -0.57 8.64
N ASP A 205 -10.72 -1.76 8.92
CA ASP A 205 -10.41 -2.22 10.27
C ASP A 205 -9.13 -1.59 10.78
N ALA A 206 -8.11 -1.40 9.93
CA ALA A 206 -6.85 -0.78 10.33
C ALA A 206 -6.98 0.74 10.55
N ALA A 207 -7.87 1.42 9.81
CA ALA A 207 -8.02 2.87 9.86
C ALA A 207 -9.44 3.35 9.54
N PRO A 208 -9.86 4.53 10.06
CA PRO A 208 -11.16 5.10 9.72
C PRO A 208 -11.23 5.53 8.24
N LEU A 209 -10.09 5.90 7.63
CA LEU A 209 -10.01 6.21 6.20
C LEU A 209 -9.31 5.07 5.46
N ALA A 210 -9.94 4.58 4.40
CA ALA A 210 -9.39 3.56 3.51
C ALA A 210 -9.23 4.11 2.10
N PHE A 211 -8.01 4.07 1.55
CA PHE A 211 -7.72 4.41 0.17
C PHE A 211 -7.37 3.13 -0.61
N VAL A 212 -8.10 2.84 -1.68
CA VAL A 212 -7.81 1.68 -2.55
C VAL A 212 -7.69 2.15 -3.99
N GLN A 213 -6.57 1.82 -4.62
CA GLN A 213 -6.30 2.05 -6.03
C GLN A 213 -6.11 0.73 -6.78
N ALA A 214 -6.79 0.59 -7.91
CA ALA A 214 -6.79 -0.64 -8.71
C ALA A 214 -7.06 -0.36 -10.20
N PRO A 215 -6.61 -1.23 -11.12
CA PRO A 215 -6.93 -1.13 -12.54
C PRO A 215 -8.42 -1.34 -12.76
N VAL A 216 -9.00 -0.48 -13.62
CA VAL A 216 -10.42 -0.54 -13.96
C VAL A 216 -10.62 -1.35 -15.24
N SER A 217 -11.66 -2.19 -15.26
CA SER A 217 -12.00 -2.98 -16.45
C SER A 217 -12.60 -2.04 -17.50
N SER A 218 -11.77 -1.62 -18.45
CA SER A 218 -12.16 -0.76 -19.58
C SER A 218 -11.66 -1.38 -20.90
N PRO A 219 -12.29 -1.06 -22.06
CA PRO A 219 -11.78 -1.49 -23.36
C PRO A 219 -10.32 -1.10 -23.59
N PHE A 220 -9.90 0.06 -23.08
CA PHE A 220 -8.52 0.54 -23.20
C PHE A 220 -7.54 -0.20 -22.29
N TYR A 221 -7.93 -0.58 -21.07
CA TYR A 221 -7.13 -1.48 -20.25
C TYR A 221 -6.88 -2.80 -20.98
N TRP A 222 -7.93 -3.42 -21.55
CA TRP A 222 -7.78 -4.69 -22.27
C TRP A 222 -6.93 -4.55 -23.55
N PHE A 223 -7.09 -3.46 -24.29
CA PHE A 223 -6.24 -3.16 -25.44
C PHE A 223 -4.76 -2.96 -25.04
N SER A 224 -4.49 -2.15 -24.02
CA SER A 224 -3.13 -1.90 -23.54
C SER A 224 -2.48 -3.16 -22.97
N ARG A 225 -3.25 -3.99 -22.24
CA ARG A 225 -2.82 -5.29 -21.74
C ARG A 225 -2.45 -6.24 -22.89
N LEU A 226 -3.25 -6.30 -23.95
CA LEU A 226 -2.97 -7.11 -25.14
C LEU A 226 -1.66 -6.67 -25.80
N VAL A 227 -1.51 -5.37 -26.07
CA VAL A 227 -0.32 -4.79 -26.70
C VAL A 227 0.93 -5.03 -25.84
N TYR A 228 0.84 -4.78 -24.54
CA TYR A 228 1.94 -4.98 -23.61
C TYR A 228 2.36 -6.45 -23.54
N THR A 229 1.38 -7.37 -23.43
CA THR A 229 1.63 -8.82 -23.40
C THR A 229 2.32 -9.29 -24.67
N ALA A 230 1.95 -8.75 -25.83
CA ALA A 230 2.60 -9.06 -27.10
C ALA A 230 4.05 -8.55 -27.15
N ILE A 231 4.31 -7.30 -26.72
CA ILE A 231 5.65 -6.70 -26.73
C ILE A 231 6.58 -7.39 -25.73
N LYS A 232 6.08 -7.70 -24.53
CA LYS A 232 6.88 -8.27 -23.44
C LYS A 232 6.84 -9.79 -23.38
N ARG A 233 6.13 -10.44 -24.29
CA ARG A 233 5.93 -11.90 -24.35
C ARG A 233 5.37 -12.48 -23.04
N GLY A 234 4.50 -11.72 -22.37
CA GLY A 234 3.89 -12.11 -21.10
C GLY A 234 3.32 -10.93 -20.31
N TRP A 235 2.45 -11.24 -19.34
CA TRP A 235 1.93 -10.28 -18.37
C TRP A 235 2.77 -10.33 -17.08
N PRO A 236 3.35 -9.21 -16.62
CA PRO A 236 4.38 -9.20 -15.58
C PRO A 236 3.85 -9.15 -14.14
N TYR A 237 2.52 -9.15 -13.94
CA TYR A 237 1.87 -9.02 -12.62
C TYR A 237 1.07 -10.28 -12.22
N GLY A 238 1.36 -11.41 -12.86
CA GLY A 238 0.74 -12.68 -12.53
C GLY A 238 -0.77 -12.70 -12.77
N TYR A 239 -1.52 -13.27 -11.84
CA TYR A 239 -2.98 -13.19 -11.90
C TYR A 239 -3.43 -11.78 -11.53
N GLU A 240 -4.11 -11.11 -12.46
CA GLU A 240 -4.67 -9.78 -12.25
C GLU A 240 -6.04 -9.72 -12.93
N ARG A 241 -7.08 -9.39 -12.16
CA ARG A 241 -8.42 -9.11 -12.67
C ARG A 241 -8.80 -7.68 -12.33
N PRO A 242 -8.91 -6.77 -13.33
CA PRO A 242 -9.31 -5.39 -13.07
C PRO A 242 -10.69 -5.33 -12.42
N VAL A 243 -10.90 -4.33 -11.57
CA VAL A 243 -12.17 -4.10 -10.88
C VAL A 243 -13.13 -3.33 -11.76
N THR A 244 -14.43 -3.43 -11.49
CA THR A 244 -15.41 -2.49 -12.06
C THR A 244 -15.85 -1.50 -11.00
N MET A 245 -16.36 -0.34 -11.44
CA MET A 245 -16.96 0.64 -10.51
C MET A 245 -18.14 0.05 -9.74
N SER A 246 -18.98 -0.76 -10.41
CA SER A 246 -20.11 -1.43 -9.77
C SER A 246 -19.64 -2.40 -8.68
N GLU A 247 -18.57 -3.15 -8.94
CA GLU A 247 -17.95 -4.06 -7.98
C GLU A 247 -17.42 -3.29 -6.76
N LEU A 248 -16.64 -2.22 -6.94
CA LEU A 248 -16.14 -1.41 -5.83
C LEU A 248 -17.26 -0.78 -4.99
N ASN A 249 -18.32 -0.26 -5.63
CA ASN A 249 -19.48 0.28 -4.91
C ASN A 249 -20.20 -0.82 -4.13
N ALA A 250 -20.35 -2.02 -4.71
CA ALA A 250 -20.98 -3.15 -4.04
C ALA A 250 -20.15 -3.67 -2.86
N LEU A 251 -18.82 -3.68 -2.99
CA LEU A 251 -17.90 -4.02 -1.89
C LEU A 251 -17.97 -2.99 -0.77
N ALA A 252 -17.94 -1.70 -1.10
CA ALA A 252 -18.09 -0.62 -0.11
C ALA A 252 -19.43 -0.71 0.62
N GLY A 253 -20.52 -0.97 -0.10
CA GLY A 253 -21.85 -1.15 0.50
C GLY A 253 -21.92 -2.36 1.44
N LEU A 254 -21.31 -3.49 1.08
CA LEU A 254 -21.22 -4.68 1.93
C LEU A 254 -20.38 -4.43 3.19
N ALA A 255 -19.26 -3.72 3.05
CA ALA A 255 -18.38 -3.36 4.17
C ALA A 255 -18.93 -2.25 5.08
N GLY A 256 -20.16 -1.77 4.82
CA GLY A 256 -20.77 -0.66 5.55
C GLY A 256 -20.03 0.67 5.36
N ALA A 257 -19.29 0.83 4.26
CA ALA A 257 -18.46 2.00 3.99
C ALA A 257 -19.12 2.99 3.02
N THR A 258 -18.88 4.27 3.27
CA THR A 258 -19.26 5.38 2.40
C THR A 258 -18.03 5.82 1.60
N ILE A 259 -18.15 5.86 0.28
CA ILE A 259 -17.12 6.42 -0.60
C ILE A 259 -17.19 7.95 -0.51
N LEU A 260 -16.13 8.55 0.02
CA LEU A 260 -15.98 10.00 0.18
C LEU A 260 -15.48 10.65 -1.10
N ARG A 261 -14.57 9.97 -1.82
CA ARG A 261 -13.95 10.49 -3.03
C ARG A 261 -13.68 9.37 -4.03
N ARG A 262 -13.82 9.72 -5.31
CA ARG A 262 -13.40 8.91 -6.44
C ARG A 262 -12.43 9.71 -7.28
N ASP A 263 -11.34 9.08 -7.67
CA ASP A 263 -10.35 9.64 -8.54
C ASP A 263 -10.07 8.64 -9.67
N HIS A 264 -10.00 9.15 -10.89
CA HIS A 264 -9.65 8.35 -12.05
C HIS A 264 -8.24 8.71 -12.49
N GLN A 265 -7.45 7.69 -12.80
CA GLN A 265 -6.10 7.87 -13.31
C GLN A 265 -5.99 7.31 -14.73
N TYR A 266 -5.33 8.09 -15.56
CA TYR A 266 -4.98 7.70 -16.91
C TYR A 266 -3.56 7.16 -16.85
N PHE A 267 -3.40 5.85 -16.90
CA PHE A 267 -2.09 5.24 -16.94
C PHE A 267 -1.53 5.41 -18.35
N SER A 268 -0.60 6.34 -18.54
CA SER A 268 0.11 6.49 -19.81
C SER A 268 1.35 5.59 -19.81
N SER A 269 1.19 4.28 -20.02
CA SER A 269 2.33 3.40 -20.34
C SER A 269 3.00 3.76 -21.68
N PHE A 270 2.42 4.70 -22.43
CA PHE A 270 2.95 5.22 -23.68
C PHE A 270 3.33 6.71 -23.53
N PRO A 271 4.61 7.08 -23.71
CA PRO A 271 5.09 8.46 -23.66
C PRO A 271 4.31 9.44 -24.57
N MET A 272 3.70 8.92 -25.64
CA MET A 272 2.94 9.70 -26.63
C MET A 272 1.69 10.39 -26.05
N PHE A 273 1.11 9.86 -24.96
CA PHE A 273 -0.15 10.39 -24.41
C PHE A 273 0.02 11.41 -23.27
N THR A 274 1.24 11.54 -22.72
CA THR A 274 1.55 12.55 -21.69
C THR A 274 1.30 13.99 -22.14
N ARG A 275 1.34 14.26 -23.46
CA ARG A 275 0.97 15.57 -24.05
C ARG A 275 -0.53 15.86 -24.06
N PHE A 276 -1.41 14.85 -24.05
CA PHE A 276 -2.86 15.02 -24.12
C PHE A 276 -3.52 15.30 -22.76
N HIS A 277 -2.83 15.05 -21.65
CA HIS A 277 -3.28 15.36 -20.29
C HIS A 277 -3.25 16.86 -19.94
N ARG A 278 -2.80 17.72 -20.86
CA ARG A 278 -2.76 19.19 -20.67
C ARG A 278 -4.04 19.92 -21.12
N LEU A 279 -5.01 19.21 -21.70
CA LEU A 279 -6.25 19.82 -22.19
C LEU A 279 -7.42 19.50 -21.24
N PRO A 280 -8.28 20.49 -20.92
CA PRO A 280 -9.51 20.25 -20.17
C PRO A 280 -10.47 19.43 -21.04
N HIS A 281 -10.74 18.19 -20.64
CA HIS A 281 -11.68 17.32 -21.33
C HIS A 281 -13.00 17.23 -20.55
N PRO A 282 -14.17 17.32 -21.21
CA PRO A 282 -15.45 17.06 -20.56
C PRO A 282 -15.53 15.59 -20.14
N GLY A 283 -16.04 15.32 -18.93
CA GLY A 283 -15.92 14.02 -18.24
C GLY A 283 -16.52 12.79 -18.95
N TRP A 284 -17.32 12.97 -20.01
CA TRP A 284 -17.84 11.89 -20.84
C TRP A 284 -16.84 11.42 -21.93
N TYR A 285 -15.94 12.30 -22.37
CA TYR A 285 -14.94 12.00 -23.42
C TYR A 285 -13.77 11.17 -22.89
N THR A 286 -13.54 11.21 -21.57
CA THR A 286 -12.42 10.56 -20.90
C THR A 286 -12.71 9.14 -20.42
N TRP A 287 -13.98 8.74 -20.43
CA TRP A 287 -14.45 7.43 -19.97
C TRP A 287 -13.74 6.21 -20.63
N PRO A 288 -13.41 6.20 -21.95
CA PRO A 288 -12.71 5.06 -22.54
C PRO A 288 -11.21 5.02 -22.23
N LEU A 289 -10.59 6.08 -21.70
CA LEU A 289 -9.13 6.16 -21.51
C LEU A 289 -8.67 5.88 -20.06
N GLN A 290 -9.62 5.60 -19.16
CA GLN A 290 -9.31 5.30 -17.75
C GLN A 290 -8.70 3.92 -17.63
N ASN A 291 -7.54 3.84 -16.97
CA ASN A 291 -6.84 2.59 -16.70
C ASN A 291 -6.91 2.20 -15.23
N GLU A 292 -7.05 3.17 -14.33
CA GLU A 292 -7.12 2.92 -12.90
C GLU A 292 -8.17 3.78 -12.22
N ILE A 293 -8.67 3.26 -11.12
CA ILE A 293 -9.60 3.92 -10.21
C ILE A 293 -9.00 3.94 -8.81
N ALA A 294 -9.12 5.08 -8.15
CA ALA A 294 -8.82 5.28 -6.74
C ALA A 294 -10.10 5.68 -6.00
N VAL A 295 -10.34 5.05 -4.85
CA VAL A 295 -11.45 5.34 -3.96
C VAL A 295 -10.94 5.64 -2.57
N LEU A 296 -11.38 6.76 -2.01
CA LEU A 296 -11.26 7.05 -0.58
C LEU A 296 -12.61 6.76 0.07
N ALA A 297 -12.63 5.82 1.00
CA ALA A 297 -13.80 5.38 1.72
C ALA A 297 -13.62 5.56 3.23
N ARG A 298 -14.73 5.58 3.94
CA ARG A 298 -14.79 5.62 5.41
C ARG A 298 -15.90 4.69 5.87
N ARG A 299 -15.69 3.94 6.95
CA ARG A 299 -16.76 3.13 7.55
C ARG A 299 -17.88 4.07 8.01
N GLY A 300 -19.13 3.77 7.65
CA GLY A 300 -20.28 4.52 8.14
C GLY A 300 -20.41 4.39 9.66
N PRO A 301 -21.12 5.30 10.34
CA PRO A 301 -21.56 5.02 11.71
C PRO A 301 -22.32 3.69 11.67
N GLU A 302 -22.02 2.79 12.62
CA GLU A 302 -22.71 1.50 12.71
C GLU A 302 -24.21 1.74 12.59
N ARG A 303 -24.86 1.07 11.62
CA ARG A 303 -26.32 1.01 11.64
C ARG A 303 -26.65 0.19 12.87
N VAL A 304 -27.00 0.86 13.96
CA VAL A 304 -27.69 0.23 15.08
C VAL A 304 -28.93 -0.42 14.47
N ALA A 305 -28.91 -1.76 14.40
CA ALA A 305 -30.03 -2.57 13.95
C ALA A 305 -31.14 -2.56 15.00
#